data_AF-A0A8S3WD96-F1
#
_entry.id   AF-A0A8S3WD96-F1
#
_cell.length_a   1.000
_cell.length_b   1.000
_cell.length_c   1.000
_cell.angle_alpha   90.00
_cell.angle_beta   90.00
_cell.angle_gamma   90.00
#
_symmetry.space_group_name_H-M   'P 1'
#
loop_
_entity.id
_entity.type
_entity.pdbx_description
1 polymer ?
#
loop_
_entity_poly.entity_id
_entity_poly.type
_entity_poly.pdbx_seq_one_letter_code
_entity_poly.pdbx_strand_id
1 'polypeptide(L)'
;MRNRRSQRTEEQIQQQNTDARVSIAQLRQEQSEDTRAERGTNDQQRQQVHREFTSDSFLRLAFQYECKIEYYAHSKVVIGAMDKECPHCHALKFKNEPAGMYCAS
;
A
#
# COMPACT_ATOMS: atom_id res chain seq x y z
N MET A 1 -12.02 27.32 11.17
CA MET A 1 -12.61 26.62 10.00
C MET A 1 -13.29 25.35 10.48
N ARG A 2 -14.62 25.20 10.30
CA ARG A 2 -15.36 24.00 10.75
C ARG A 2 -15.31 22.91 9.69
N ASN A 3 -14.79 21.74 10.05
CA ASN A 3 -14.73 20.56 9.18
C ASN A 3 -16.14 19.97 9.00
N ARG A 4 -16.87 20.45 7.98
CA ARG A 4 -18.26 20.05 7.65
C ARG A 4 -18.42 18.53 7.42
N ARG A 5 -17.33 17.78 7.18
CA ARG A 5 -17.39 16.31 7.05
C ARG A 5 -17.75 15.61 8.36
N SER A 6 -17.38 16.17 9.51
CA SER A 6 -17.56 15.51 10.82
C SER A 6 -18.95 15.71 11.43
N GLN A 7 -19.82 16.50 10.80
CA GLN A 7 -21.17 16.84 11.28
C GLN A 7 -22.29 16.22 10.42
N ARG A 8 -21.96 15.33 9.48
CA ARG A 8 -22.96 14.70 8.61
C ARG A 8 -23.68 13.58 9.34
N THR A 9 -24.99 13.52 9.16
CA THR A 9 -25.79 12.37 9.60
C THR A 9 -25.52 11.17 8.68
N GLU A 10 -25.79 9.96 9.17
CA GLU A 10 -25.62 8.72 8.39
C GLU A 10 -26.41 8.75 7.08
N GLU A 11 -27.63 9.30 7.11
CA GLU A 11 -28.50 9.48 5.93
C GLU A 11 -27.84 10.39 4.88
N GLN A 12 -27.24 11.50 5.30
CA GLN A 12 -26.52 12.40 4.39
C GLN A 12 -25.27 11.74 3.80
N ILE A 13 -24.60 10.86 4.56
CA ILE A 13 -23.45 10.09 4.09
C ILE A 13 -23.92 9.04 3.06
N GLN A 14 -25.01 8.34 3.34
CA GLN A 14 -25.57 7.34 2.44
C GLN A 14 -26.02 7.98 1.13
N GLN A 15 -26.76 9.09 1.19
CA GLN A 15 -27.21 9.81 0.00
C GLN A 15 -26.03 10.29 -0.86
N GLN A 16 -24.98 10.83 -0.24
CA GLN A 16 -23.80 11.26 -1.00
C GLN A 16 -23.05 10.08 -1.62
N ASN A 17 -23.00 8.93 -0.95
CA ASN A 17 -22.42 7.73 -1.52
C ASN A 17 -23.24 7.20 -2.70
N THR A 18 -24.57 7.25 -2.64
CA THR A 18 -25.43 6.86 -3.77
C THR A 18 -25.24 7.81 -4.94
N ASP A 19 -25.22 9.12 -4.70
CA ASP A 19 -25.04 10.13 -5.74
C ASP A 19 -23.66 10.00 -6.40
N ALA A 20 -22.60 9.77 -5.61
CA ALA A 20 -21.26 9.52 -6.12
C ALA A 20 -21.19 8.25 -6.97
N ARG A 21 -21.89 7.17 -6.58
CA ARG A 21 -21.97 5.93 -7.37
C ARG A 21 -22.64 6.16 -8.72
N VAL A 22 -23.76 6.88 -8.73
CA VAL A 22 -24.49 7.20 -9.97
C VAL A 22 -23.64 8.08 -10.88
N SER A 23 -23.02 9.13 -10.35
CA SER A 23 -22.15 10.03 -11.11
C SER A 23 -20.96 9.29 -11.73
N ILE A 24 -20.29 8.42 -10.97
CA ILE A 24 -19.18 7.60 -11.49
C ILE A 24 -19.67 6.63 -12.58
N ALA A 25 -20.86 6.06 -12.44
CA ALA A 25 -21.42 5.15 -13.44
C ALA A 25 -21.71 5.87 -14.77
N GLN A 26 -22.24 7.09 -14.73
CA GLN A 26 -22.47 7.92 -15.92
C GLN A 26 -21.15 8.29 -16.61
N LEU A 27 -20.16 8.77 -15.85
CA LEU A 27 -18.83 9.08 -16.39
C LEU A 27 -18.18 7.86 -17.05
N ARG A 28 -18.41 6.65 -16.53
CA ARG A 28 -17.92 5.40 -17.14
C ARG A 28 -18.60 5.06 -18.47
N GLN A 29 -19.85 5.46 -18.67
CA GLN A 29 -20.57 5.24 -19.93
C GLN A 29 -20.13 6.22 -21.01
N GLU A 30 -19.77 7.45 -20.63
CA GLU A 30 -19.36 8.52 -21.55
C GLU A 30 -17.88 8.46 -21.96
N GLN A 31 -17.10 7.58 -21.34
CA GLN A 31 -15.66 7.47 -21.59
C GLN A 31 -15.34 6.78 -22.92
N SER A 32 -14.29 7.29 -23.58
CA SER A 32 -13.76 6.70 -24.82
C SER A 32 -13.20 5.30 -24.59
N GLU A 33 -13.17 4.48 -25.64
CA GLU A 33 -12.65 3.12 -25.57
C GLU A 33 -11.18 3.08 -25.12
N ASP A 34 -10.34 4.00 -25.57
CA ASP A 34 -8.94 4.12 -25.14
C ASP A 34 -8.81 4.36 -23.62
N THR A 35 -9.58 5.32 -23.08
CA THR A 35 -9.54 5.61 -21.63
C THR A 35 -10.13 4.47 -20.79
N ARG A 36 -11.00 3.64 -21.38
CA ARG A 36 -11.50 2.41 -20.76
C ARG A 36 -10.43 1.32 -20.77
N ALA A 37 -9.72 1.14 -21.88
CA ALA A 37 -8.63 0.18 -22.00
C ALA A 37 -7.48 0.51 -21.03
N GLU A 38 -7.05 1.76 -20.97
CA GLU A 38 -6.00 2.23 -20.05
C GLU A 38 -6.35 2.02 -18.57
N ARG A 39 -7.62 2.19 -18.19
CA ARG A 39 -8.05 1.88 -16.81
C ARG A 39 -8.07 0.38 -16.55
N GLY A 40 -8.53 -0.41 -17.52
CA GLY A 40 -8.48 -1.86 -17.45
C GLY A 40 -7.06 -2.38 -17.21
N THR A 41 -6.06 -1.85 -17.94
CA THR A 41 -4.65 -2.25 -17.77
C THR A 41 -4.10 -1.81 -16.41
N ASN A 42 -4.41 -0.58 -15.96
CA ASN A 42 -4.00 -0.10 -14.64
C ASN A 42 -4.62 -0.92 -13.49
N ASP A 43 -5.90 -1.28 -13.59
CA ASP A 43 -6.58 -2.10 -12.60
C ASP A 43 -6.02 -3.53 -12.58
N GLN A 44 -5.71 -4.11 -13.75
CA GLN A 44 -5.04 -5.40 -13.86
C GLN A 44 -3.64 -5.39 -13.23
N GLN A 45 -2.82 -4.37 -13.51
CA GLN A 45 -1.51 -4.22 -12.87
C GLN A 45 -1.65 -4.14 -11.35
N ARG A 46 -2.56 -3.30 -10.84
CA ARG A 46 -2.81 -3.21 -9.39
C ARG A 46 -3.22 -4.54 -8.78
N GLN A 47 -4.09 -5.29 -9.45
CA GLN A 47 -4.50 -6.61 -8.97
C GLN A 47 -3.38 -7.64 -9.02
N GLN A 48 -2.55 -7.62 -10.07
CA GLN A 48 -1.39 -8.49 -10.22
C GLN A 48 -0.41 -8.24 -9.07
N VAL A 49 -0.05 -6.98 -8.83
CA VAL A 49 0.84 -6.57 -7.75
C VAL A 49 0.29 -6.96 -6.39
N HIS A 50 -1.02 -6.79 -6.16
CA HIS A 50 -1.65 -7.24 -4.93
C HIS A 50 -1.62 -8.77 -4.78
N ARG A 51 -1.80 -9.52 -5.87
CA ARG A 51 -1.66 -10.99 -5.87
C ARG A 51 -0.22 -11.42 -5.59
N GLU A 52 0.76 -10.76 -6.18
CA GLU A 52 2.18 -11.03 -5.93
C GLU A 52 2.55 -10.69 -4.47
N PHE A 53 2.02 -9.60 -3.94
CA PHE A 53 2.21 -9.23 -2.53
C PHE A 53 1.55 -10.22 -1.57
N THR A 54 0.34 -10.70 -1.87
CA THR A 54 -0.33 -11.75 -1.07
C THR A 54 0.19 -13.16 -1.38
N SER A 55 1.08 -13.30 -2.35
CA SER A 55 1.70 -14.59 -2.66
C SER A 55 2.67 -14.99 -1.58
N ASP A 56 2.94 -16.28 -1.49
CA ASP A 56 3.86 -16.82 -0.50
C ASP A 56 5.34 -16.49 -0.77
N SER A 57 5.67 -15.80 -1.88
CA SER A 57 7.04 -15.62 -2.37
C SER A 57 7.46 -14.14 -2.46
N PHE A 58 8.49 -13.76 -1.70
CA PHE A 58 9.14 -12.44 -1.78
C PHE A 58 10.26 -12.36 -2.83
N LEU A 59 10.39 -13.36 -3.70
CA LEU A 59 11.52 -13.46 -4.61
C LEU A 59 11.53 -12.25 -5.57
N ARG A 60 12.58 -11.44 -5.49
CA ARG A 60 12.81 -10.21 -6.29
C ARG A 60 11.87 -9.03 -6.02
N LEU A 61 10.94 -9.11 -5.07
CA LEU A 61 10.03 -7.98 -4.75
C LEU A 61 10.79 -6.71 -4.32
N ALA A 62 11.98 -6.85 -3.72
CA ALA A 62 12.82 -5.71 -3.35
C ALA A 62 13.23 -4.83 -4.57
N PHE A 63 13.29 -5.40 -5.78
CA PHE A 63 13.63 -4.65 -7.00
C PHE A 63 12.41 -4.01 -7.67
N GLN A 64 11.20 -4.30 -7.20
CA GLN A 64 9.92 -3.80 -7.71
C GLN A 64 9.17 -3.11 -6.57
N TYR A 65 9.85 -2.18 -5.90
CA TYR A 65 9.25 -1.44 -4.81
C TYR A 65 8.13 -0.53 -5.31
N GLU A 66 6.94 -0.66 -4.71
CA GLU A 66 5.79 0.21 -4.97
C GLU A 66 5.35 0.90 -3.69
N CYS A 67 5.40 2.24 -3.68
CA CYS A 67 5.03 3.05 -2.51
C CYS A 67 3.56 2.95 -2.09
N LYS A 68 2.70 2.34 -2.91
CA LYS A 68 1.27 2.16 -2.63
C LYS A 68 0.97 0.84 -1.91
N ILE A 69 1.96 -0.04 -1.74
CA ILE A 69 1.82 -1.31 -1.04
C ILE A 69 2.21 -1.11 0.43
N GLU A 70 1.35 -1.55 1.34
CA GLU A 70 1.62 -1.54 2.77
C GLU A 70 2.42 -2.79 3.17
N TYR A 71 3.72 -2.81 2.83
CA TYR A 71 4.58 -3.99 3.04
C TYR A 71 4.63 -4.48 4.49
N TYR A 72 4.51 -3.57 5.47
CA TYR A 72 4.53 -3.91 6.90
C TYR A 72 3.31 -4.72 7.36
N ALA A 73 2.21 -4.70 6.61
CA ALA A 73 0.99 -5.43 6.93
C ALA A 73 1.03 -6.90 6.48
N HIS A 74 2.05 -7.31 5.74
CA HIS A 74 2.15 -8.69 5.25
C HIS A 74 2.42 -9.67 6.39
N SER A 75 1.72 -10.80 6.40
CA SER A 75 1.83 -11.83 7.46
C SER A 75 3.23 -12.42 7.63
N LYS A 76 4.03 -12.42 6.55
CA LYS A 76 5.44 -12.88 6.56
C LYS A 76 6.47 -11.78 6.82
N VAL A 77 6.06 -10.52 6.86
CA VAL A 77 6.97 -9.40 7.16
C VAL A 77 6.91 -9.14 8.65
N VAL A 78 7.99 -9.47 9.35
CA VAL A 78 8.15 -9.16 10.77
C VAL A 78 9.31 -8.19 10.92
N ILE A 79 9.00 -6.93 11.22
CA ILE A 79 10.00 -5.93 11.56
C ILE A 79 10.29 -6.09 13.07
N GLY A 80 11.43 -6.70 13.39
CA GLY A 80 11.85 -6.91 14.78
C GLY A 80 12.22 -5.60 15.49
N ALA A 81 12.46 -5.67 16.81
CA ALA A 81 13.00 -4.53 17.56
C ALA A 81 14.51 -4.35 17.29
N MET A 82 14.98 -3.10 17.31
CA MET A 82 16.40 -2.75 17.32
C MET A 82 16.89 -2.67 18.76
N ASP A 83 17.14 -3.82 19.38
CA ASP A 83 17.47 -3.94 20.81
C ASP A 83 18.89 -4.47 21.07
N LYS A 84 19.64 -4.81 20.02
CA LYS A 84 21.05 -5.19 20.16
C LYS A 84 21.92 -3.98 19.97
N GLU A 85 22.87 -3.77 20.86
CA GLU A 85 23.88 -2.72 20.70
C GLU A 85 25.06 -3.25 19.87
N CYS A 86 25.55 -2.44 18.94
CA CYS A 86 26.77 -2.72 18.21
C CYS A 86 27.98 -2.41 19.12
N PRO A 87 28.90 -3.36 19.36
CA PRO A 87 30.03 -3.12 20.25
C PRO A 87 31.05 -2.11 19.70
N HIS A 88 31.04 -1.83 18.39
CA HIS A 88 32.03 -0.94 17.77
C HIS A 88 31.64 0.54 17.80
N CYS A 89 30.36 0.83 17.76
CA CYS A 89 29.83 2.20 17.61
C CYS A 89 28.66 2.51 18.54
N HIS A 90 28.23 1.56 19.37
CA HIS A 90 27.13 1.68 20.31
C HIS A 90 25.74 1.93 19.70
N ALA A 91 25.60 1.76 18.38
CA ALA A 91 24.31 1.89 17.71
C ALA A 91 23.40 0.66 17.94
N LEU A 92 22.09 0.89 18.04
CA LEU A 92 21.11 -0.19 18.08
C LEU A 92 20.96 -0.85 16.71
N LYS A 93 20.82 -2.18 16.69
CA LYS A 93 20.72 -3.02 15.49
C LYS A 93 19.68 -4.13 15.67
N PHE A 94 19.27 -4.73 14.55
CA PHE A 94 18.33 -5.85 14.59
C PHE A 94 19.04 -7.15 15.03
N LYS A 95 18.28 -8.09 15.61
CA LYS A 95 18.86 -9.33 16.15
C LYS A 95 19.56 -10.21 15.11
N ASN A 96 19.04 -10.25 13.89
CA ASN A 96 19.45 -11.17 12.83
C ASN A 96 19.99 -10.43 11.59
N GLU A 97 20.56 -9.24 11.80
CA GLU A 97 21.16 -8.47 10.71
C GLU A 97 22.42 -9.19 10.18
N PRO A 98 22.58 -9.32 8.85
CA PRO A 98 23.76 -9.96 8.28
C PRO A 98 25.03 -9.14 8.53
N ALA A 99 26.16 -9.83 8.67
CA ALA A 99 27.46 -9.19 8.83
C ALA A 99 27.75 -8.24 7.65
N GLY A 100 28.19 -7.01 7.96
CA GLY A 100 28.52 -5.99 6.96
C GLY A 100 27.40 -5.01 6.58
N MET A 101 26.15 -5.18 7.06
CA MET A 101 25.12 -4.14 6.91
C MET A 101 25.32 -2.97 7.89
N TYR A 102 25.81 -3.27 9.09
CA TYR A 102 26.31 -2.29 10.04
C TYR A 102 27.84 -2.29 10.04
N CYS A 103 28.48 -1.63 11.02
CA CYS A 103 29.92 -1.72 11.29
C CYS A 103 30.41 -3.15 11.01
N ALA A 104 31.11 -3.30 9.88
CA ALA A 104 31.70 -4.57 9.48
C ALA A 104 32.59 -4.99 10.64
N SER A 105 32.22 -6.09 11.28
CA SER A 105 33.10 -6.74 12.25
C SER A 105 34.39 -7.14 11.55
#